data_AF-A0A7Y2L3B3-F1
#
_entry.id   AF-A0A7Y2L3B3-F1
#
_cell.length_a   1.000
_cell.length_b   1.000
_cell.length_c   1.000
_cell.angle_alpha   90.00
_cell.angle_beta   90.00
_cell.angle_gamma   90.00
#
_symmetry.space_group_name_H-M   'P 1'
#
loop_
_entity.id
_entity.type
_entity.pdbx_description
1 polymer ?
#
loop_
_entity_poly.entity_id
_entity_poly.type
_entity_poly.pdbx_seq_one_letter_code
_entity_poly.pdbx_strand_id
1 'polypeptide(L)' 'MYQYFIEGLQRLGRALMLPIAILPIAGLLLRLGDTDLLNIAIIHDAGNTIFANLALIFAIGIAVGF' A
#
# COMPACT_ATOMS: atom_id res chain seq x y z
N MET A 1 -14.07 -13.85 25.83
CA MET A 1 -14.23 -12.44 25.41
C MET A 1 -12.94 -11.87 24.85
N TYR A 2 -11.84 -11.79 25.63
CA TYR A 2 -10.56 -11.23 25.16
C TYR A 2 -9.94 -11.96 23.97
N GLN A 3 -10.02 -13.30 23.94
CA GLN A 3 -9.45 -14.11 22.85
C GLN A 3 -10.06 -13.77 21.48
N TYR A 4 -11.39 -13.60 21.40
CA TYR A 4 -12.07 -13.21 20.15
C TYR A 4 -11.66 -11.82 19.65
N PHE A 5 -11.40 -10.88 20.57
CA PHE A 5 -10.92 -9.55 20.22
C PHE A 5 -9.51 -9.59 19.63
N ILE A 6 -8.59 -10.33 20.27
CA ILE A 6 -7.21 -10.49 19.80
C ILE A 6 -7.16 -11.22 18.46
N GLU A 7 -8.00 -12.23 18.26
CA GLU A 7 -8.11 -12.93 16.98
C GLU A 7 -8.59 -11.99 15.84
N GLY A 8 -9.56 -11.12 16.12
CA GLY A 8 -10.00 -10.09 15.17
C GLY A 8 -8.88 -9.13 14.77
N LEU A 9 -8.07 -8.67 15.73
CA LEU A 9 -6.91 -7.81 15.45
C LEU A 9 -5.82 -8.52 14.66
N GLN A 10 -5.58 -9.81 14.91
CA GLN A 10 -4.62 -10.60 14.14
C GLN A 10 -5.06 -10.78 12.69
N ARG A 11 -6.35 -11.04 12.45
CA ARG A 11 -6.92 -11.15 11.09
C ARG A 11 -6.82 -9.81 10.34
N LEU A 12 -7.16 -8.70 11.01
CA LEU A 12 -6.98 -7.36 10.47
C LEU A 12 -5.50 -7.10 10.10
N GLY A 13 -4.57 -7.40 11.01
CA GLY A 13 -3.13 -7.23 10.77
C GLY A 13 -2.63 -8.01 9.55
N ARG A 14 -3.11 -9.25 9.36
CA ARG A 14 -2.79 -10.07 8.18
C ARG A 14 -3.36 -9.49 6.89
N ALA A 15 -4.61 -9.01 6.90
CA ALA A 15 -5.24 -8.40 5.74
C ALA A 15 -4.50 -7.12 5.28
N LEU A 16 -3.96 -6.36 6.23
CA LEU A 16 -3.15 -5.18 5.96
C LEU A 16 -1.77 -5.49 5.35
N MET A 17 -1.26 -6.73 5.46
CA MET A 17 0.07 -7.07 4.91
C MET A 17 0.13 -6.94 3.38
N LEU A 18 -0.94 -7.28 2.68
CA LEU A 18 -1.00 -7.23 1.21
C LEU A 18 -0.81 -5.81 0.67
N PRO A 19 -1.61 -4.80 1.07
CA PRO A 19 -1.42 -3.43 0.60
C PRO A 19 -0.15 -2.77 1.17
N ILE A 20 0.33 -3.18 2.35
CA ILE A 20 1.61 -2.66 2.88
C ILE A 20 2.79 -3.13 2.02
N ALA A 21 2.73 -4.36 1.49
CA ALA A 21 3.80 -4.93 0.68
C ALA A 21 4.07 -4.15 -0.63
N ILE A 22 3.11 -3.37 -1.14
CA ILE A 22 3.31 -2.58 -2.37
C ILE A 22 3.95 -1.21 -2.14
N LEU A 23 3.93 -0.70 -0.90
CA LEU A 23 4.45 0.64 -0.57
C LEU A 23 5.94 0.86 -0.91
N PRO A 24 6.85 -0.13 -0.73
CA PRO A 24 8.25 0.05 -1.11
C PRO A 24 8.42 0.31 -2.61
N ILE A 25 7.67 -0.41 -3.45
CA ILE A 25 7.71 -0.22 -4.90
C ILE A 25 7.13 1.14 -5.27
N ALA A 26 6.03 1.56 -4.64
CA ALA A 26 5.47 2.90 -4.86
C ALA A 26 6.49 4.02 -4.55
N GLY A 27 7.23 3.89 -3.45
CA GLY A 27 8.28 4.84 -3.08
C GLY A 27 9.46 4.84 -4.06
N LEU A 28 9.87 3.65 -4.54
CA LEU A 28 10.89 3.53 -5.58
C LEU A 28 10.43 4.18 -6.89
N LEU A 29 9.18 3.97 -7.30
CA LEU A 29 8.61 4.58 -8.50
C LEU A 29 8.60 6.11 -8.40
N LEU A 30 8.17 6.68 -7.26
CA LEU A 30 8.26 8.12 -7.03
C LEU A 30 9.69 8.62 -7.22
N ARG A 31 10.63 8.07 -6.43
CA ARG A 31 12.00 8.55 -6.40
C ARG A 31 12.69 8.40 -7.76
N LEU A 32 12.60 7.23 -8.37
CA LEU A 32 13.28 6.96 -9.65
C LEU A 32 12.72 7.80 -10.79
N GLY A 33 11.43 8.17 -10.74
CA GLY A 33 10.80 8.99 -11.77
C GLY A 33 11.09 10.49 -11.67
N ASP A 34 11.62 10.97 -10.55
CA ASP A 34 11.89 12.39 -10.31
C ASP A 34 12.81 13.02 -11.37
N THR A 35 12.65 14.33 -11.57
CA THR A 35 13.41 15.12 -12.55
C THR A 35 14.91 15.19 -12.26
N ASP A 36 15.32 15.01 -10.99
CA ASP A 36 16.72 15.01 -10.55
C ASP A 36 17.40 13.63 -10.64
N LEU A 37 16.65 12.57 -10.95
CA LEU A 37 17.17 11.21 -11.15
C LEU A 37 17.04 10.76 -12.61
N LEU A 38 16.04 9.97 -12.94
CA LEU A 38 15.88 9.43 -14.30
C LEU A 38 15.01 10.33 -15.18
N ASN A 39 14.28 11.27 -14.59
CA ASN A 39 13.38 12.18 -15.29
C ASN A 39 12.37 11.44 -16.20
N ILE A 40 11.72 10.42 -15.64
CA ILE A 40 10.72 9.60 -16.33
C ILE A 40 9.36 9.84 -15.69
N ALA A 41 8.62 10.81 -16.21
CA ALA A 41 7.35 11.27 -15.66
C ALA A 41 6.34 10.13 -15.40
N ILE A 42 6.22 9.18 -16.32
CA ILE A 42 5.28 8.05 -16.16
C ILE A 42 5.62 7.15 -14.95
N ILE A 43 6.90 7.03 -14.59
CA ILE A 43 7.35 6.25 -13.42
C ILE A 43 7.00 7.00 -12.14
N HIS A 44 7.25 8.32 -12.10
CA HIS A 44 6.87 9.17 -10.97
C HIS A 44 5.34 9.14 -10.75
N ASP A 45 4.56 9.33 -11.82
CA ASP A 45 3.10 9.39 -11.74
C ASP A 45 2.49 8.04 -11.33
N ALA A 46 3.10 6.92 -11.74
CA ALA A 46 2.71 5.59 -11.28
C ALA A 46 2.89 5.45 -9.76
N GLY A 47 4.04 5.88 -9.22
CA GLY A 47 4.27 5.90 -7.77
C GLY A 47 3.26 6.78 -7.04
N ASN A 48 3.04 7.99 -7.54
CA ASN A 48 2.10 8.96 -6.95
C ASN A 48 0.66 8.43 -6.94
N THR A 49 0.23 7.75 -8.00
CA THR A 49 -1.11 7.16 -8.10
C THR A 49 -1.40 6.16 -6.98
N ILE A 50 -0.40 5.38 -6.56
CA ILE A 50 -0.54 4.45 -5.44
C ILE A 50 -0.78 5.21 -4.13
N PHE A 51 0.05 6.23 -3.86
CA PHE A 51 -0.09 7.05 -2.64
C PHE A 51 -1.39 7.86 -2.61
N ALA A 52 -1.84 8.38 -3.75
CA ALA A 52 -3.08 9.12 -3.87
C ALA A 52 -4.34 8.27 -3.61
N ASN A 53 -4.25 6.94 -3.78
CA ASN A 53 -5.37 6.01 -3.66
C ASN A 53 -5.21 5.01 -2.51
N LEU A 54 -4.34 5.28 -1.52
CA LEU A 54 -4.06 4.34 -0.42
C LEU A 54 -5.32 3.90 0.33
N ALA A 55 -6.26 4.80 0.59
CA ALA A 55 -7.50 4.44 1.26
C ALA A 55 -8.28 3.36 0.51
N LEU A 56 -8.38 3.47 -0.83
CA LEU A 56 -9.07 2.50 -1.68
C LEU A 56 -8.30 1.17 -1.76
N ILE A 57 -6.98 1.24 -1.90
CA ILE A 57 -6.11 0.06 -1.94
C ILE A 57 -6.20 -0.73 -0.62
N PHE A 58 -6.18 -0.03 0.52
CA PHE A 58 -6.36 -0.64 1.85
C PHE A 58 -7.77 -1.20 2.05
N ALA A 59 -8.81 -0.49 1.60
CA ALA A 59 -10.18 -0.99 1.67
C ALA A 59 -10.34 -2.31 0.89
N ILE A 60 -9.77 -2.39 -0.32
CA ILE A 60 -9.76 -3.62 -1.13
C ILE A 60 -8.93 -4.71 -0.44
N GLY A 61 -7.74 -4.39 0.06
CA GLY A 61 -6.88 -5.34 0.76
C GLY A 61 -7.55 -5.95 2.00
N ILE A 62 -8.27 -5.13 2.77
CA ILE A 62 -9.07 -5.59 3.91
C ILE A 62 -10.23 -6.47 3.43
N ALA A 63 -10.98 -6.05 2.40
CA ALA A 63 -12.11 -6.83 1.88
C ALA A 63 -11.71 -8.21 1.33
N VAL A 64 -10.48 -8.36 0.80
CA VAL A 64 -9.96 -9.63 0.31
C VAL A 64 -9.38 -10.49 1.45
N GLY A 65 -8.80 -9.87 2.48
CA GLY A 65 -8.06 -10.57 3.54
C GLY A 65 -8.86 -10.92 4.80
N PHE A 66 -10.11 -10.49 4.93
CA PHE A 66 -10.94 -10.64 6.13
C PHE A 66 -12.01 -11.74 5.97
#